data_AF-D1CB31-F1
#
_entry.id   AF-D1CB31-F1
#
_cell.length_a   1.000
_cell.length_b   1.000
_cell.length_c   1.000
_cell.angle_alpha   90.00
_cell.angle_beta   90.00
_cell.angle_gamma   90.00
#
_symmetry.space_group_name_H-M   'P 1'
#
loop_
_entity.id
_entity.type
_entity.pdbx_description
1 polymer ?
#
loop_
_entity_poly.entity_id
_entity_poly.type
_entity_poly.pdbx_seq_one_letter_code
_entity_poly.pdbx_strand_id
1 'polypeptide(L)'
;MVTHTTDEQHPATESHRPIPSGTSCFYCGYPLQGTIVAWWGNGADIYLHPSCVVELTIRMLRDVHEIECQTQTAITGGHSSVGRT
;
A
#
# COMPACT_ATOMS: atom_id res chain seq x y z
N MET A 1 7.69 42.62 -0.16
CA MET A 1 6.49 42.32 -0.97
C MET A 1 6.46 40.81 -1.14
N VAL A 2 5.66 40.11 -0.33
CA VAL A 2 5.55 38.63 -0.34
C VAL A 2 4.33 38.30 -1.18
N THR A 3 4.54 37.68 -2.35
CA THR A 3 3.45 37.23 -3.21
C THR A 3 2.90 35.93 -2.63
N HIS A 4 1.72 36.00 -2.03
CA HIS A 4 0.93 34.83 -1.65
C HIS A 4 0.49 34.12 -2.94
N THR A 5 1.06 32.95 -3.21
CA THR A 5 0.55 32.04 -4.23
C THR A 5 -0.76 31.46 -3.71
N THR A 6 -1.87 31.81 -4.36
CA THR A 6 -3.20 31.27 -4.06
C THR A 6 -3.20 29.77 -4.36
N ASP A 7 -3.40 28.97 -3.32
CA ASP A 7 -3.62 27.53 -3.39
C ASP A 7 -4.94 27.29 -4.16
N GLU A 8 -4.84 26.86 -5.42
CA GLU A 8 -5.99 26.44 -6.21
C GLU A 8 -6.56 25.15 -5.61
N GLN A 9 -7.53 25.31 -4.72
CA GLN A 9 -8.41 24.24 -4.26
C GLN A 9 -9.19 23.68 -5.44
N HIS A 10 -8.63 22.67 -6.09
CA HIS A 10 -9.38 21.79 -6.98
C HIS A 10 -10.55 21.19 -6.18
N PRO A 11 -11.81 21.37 -6.63
CA PRO A 11 -12.92 20.67 -6.02
C PRO A 11 -12.69 19.18 -6.23
N ALA A 12 -12.53 18.45 -5.12
CA ALA A 12 -12.53 16.99 -5.12
C ALA A 12 -13.91 16.54 -5.61
N THR A 13 -14.06 16.44 -6.93
CA THR A 13 -15.22 15.83 -7.56
C THR A 13 -15.16 14.37 -7.14
N GLU A 14 -16.01 14.02 -6.18
CA GLU A 14 -16.18 12.66 -5.69
C GLU A 14 -16.71 11.82 -6.86
N SER A 15 -15.78 11.30 -7.66
CA SER A 15 -16.05 10.38 -8.75
C SER A 15 -16.46 9.04 -8.14
N HIS A 16 -17.74 8.94 -7.79
CA HIS A 16 -18.34 7.73 -7.26
C HIS A 16 -18.46 6.69 -8.38
N ARG A 17 -17.34 6.03 -8.73
CA ARG A 17 -17.34 4.95 -9.73
C ARG A 17 -18.02 3.73 -9.11
N PRO A 18 -19.14 3.24 -9.67
CA PRO A 18 -19.81 2.06 -9.15
C PRO A 18 -18.87 0.85 -9.25
N ILE A 19 -18.86 0.04 -8.19
CA ILE A 19 -18.12 -1.22 -8.16
C ILE A 19 -18.76 -2.17 -9.17
N PRO A 20 -17.99 -2.84 -10.03
CA PRO A 20 -18.53 -3.87 -10.92
C PRO A 20 -19.29 -4.93 -10.12
N SER A 21 -20.46 -5.34 -10.61
CA SER A 21 -21.27 -6.36 -9.94
C SER A 21 -20.51 -7.70 -9.87
N GLY A 22 -20.63 -8.40 -8.74
CA GLY A 22 -19.95 -9.67 -8.53
C GLY A 22 -18.45 -9.56 -8.22
N THR A 23 -17.93 -8.35 -7.96
CA THR A 23 -16.54 -8.18 -7.52
C THR A 23 -16.30 -8.83 -6.17
N SER A 24 -15.30 -9.70 -6.11
CA SER A 24 -14.79 -10.29 -4.87
C SER A 24 -13.66 -9.45 -4.27
N CYS A 25 -13.52 -9.52 -2.95
CA CYS A 25 -12.38 -8.94 -2.25
C CYS A 25 -11.09 -9.61 -2.73
N PHE A 26 -10.11 -8.81 -3.11
CA PHE A 26 -8.79 -9.28 -3.56
C PHE A 26 -8.08 -10.17 -2.52
N TYR A 27 -8.28 -9.90 -1.23
CA TYR A 27 -7.57 -10.59 -0.16
C TYR A 27 -8.26 -11.87 0.31
N CYS A 28 -9.54 -11.80 0.68
CA CYS A 28 -10.25 -12.95 1.25
C CYS A 28 -11.08 -13.75 0.23
N GLY A 29 -11.28 -13.22 -0.98
CA GLY A 29 -12.07 -13.85 -2.05
C GLY A 29 -13.59 -13.76 -1.88
N TYR A 30 -14.10 -13.34 -0.72
CA TYR A 30 -15.54 -13.19 -0.49
C TYR A 30 -16.12 -11.99 -1.26
N PRO A 31 -17.41 -12.04 -1.66
CA PRO A 31 -18.08 -10.93 -2.33
C PRO A 31 -17.99 -9.62 -1.54
N LEU A 32 -17.80 -8.51 -2.26
CA LEU A 32 -17.83 -7.17 -1.66
C LEU A 32 -19.28 -6.73 -1.46
N GLN A 33 -19.56 -6.14 -0.29
CA GLN A 33 -20.85 -5.59 0.08
C GLN A 33 -20.64 -4.31 0.90
N GLY A 34 -21.44 -3.28 0.64
CA GLY A 34 -21.36 -2.01 1.37
C GLY A 34 -20.06 -1.23 1.12
N THR A 35 -19.48 -0.68 2.19
CA THR A 35 -18.26 0.13 2.13
C THR A 35 -17.05 -0.71 1.73
N ILE A 36 -16.25 -0.18 0.81
CA ILE A 36 -15.03 -0.82 0.32
C ILE A 36 -13.84 0.13 0.39
N VAL A 37 -12.66 -0.44 0.25
CA VAL A 37 -11.44 0.31 -0.08
C VAL A 37 -11.02 -0.08 -1.49
N ALA A 38 -10.72 0.93 -2.31
CA ALA A 38 -10.25 0.74 -3.67
C ALA A 38 -8.85 1.35 -3.83
N TRP A 39 -7.96 0.63 -4.50
CA TRP A 39 -6.73 1.18 -5.04
C TRP A 39 -6.84 1.21 -6.56
N TRP A 40 -6.82 2.41 -7.13
CA TRP A 40 -6.94 2.61 -8.57
C TRP A 40 -5.59 2.50 -9.25
N GLY A 41 -5.53 1.64 -10.27
CA GLY A 41 -4.38 1.49 -11.14
C GLY A 41 -4.73 1.90 -12.57
N ASN A 42 -3.75 1.87 -13.47
CA ASN A 42 -4.00 2.07 -14.90
C ASN A 42 -4.67 0.81 -15.50
N GLY A 43 -5.99 0.67 -15.28
CA GLY A 43 -6.79 -0.45 -15.77
C GLY A 43 -6.79 -1.69 -14.88
N ALA A 44 -6.14 -1.64 -13.71
CA ALA A 44 -6.14 -2.71 -12.72
C ALA A 44 -6.52 -2.14 -11.36
N ASP A 45 -7.80 -2.22 -11.03
CA ASP A 45 -8.34 -1.75 -9.76
C ASP A 45 -8.37 -2.90 -8.74
N ILE A 46 -7.90 -2.64 -7.53
CA ILE A 46 -7.95 -3.59 -6.42
C ILE A 46 -9.05 -3.16 -5.47
N TYR A 47 -9.95 -4.09 -5.13
CA TYR A 47 -11.07 -3.85 -4.23
C TYR A 47 -11.00 -4.75 -2.99
N LEU A 48 -11.17 -4.16 -1.82
CA LEU A 48 -10.95 -4.81 -0.53
C LEU A 48 -12.08 -4.49 0.47
N HIS A 49 -12.36 -5.43 1.38
CA HIS A 49 -13.08 -5.10 2.60
C HIS A 49 -12.19 -4.19 3.49
N PRO A 50 -12.79 -3.27 4.27
CA PRO A 50 -12.04 -2.43 5.20
C PRO A 50 -11.17 -3.22 6.21
N SER A 51 -11.62 -4.38 6.69
CA SER A 51 -10.81 -5.24 7.55
C SER A 51 -9.64 -5.89 6.81
N CYS A 52 -9.89 -6.37 5.59
CA CYS A 52 -8.89 -7.02 4.76
C CYS A 52 -7.75 -6.07 4.35
N VAL A 53 -8.03 -4.77 4.12
CA VAL A 53 -6.95 -3.82 3.81
C VAL A 53 -6.01 -3.59 5.00
N VAL A 54 -6.52 -3.63 6.23
CA VAL A 54 -5.70 -3.50 7.45
C VAL A 54 -4.74 -4.69 7.56
N GLU A 55 -5.26 -5.91 7.41
CA GLU A 55 -4.44 -7.13 7.45
C GLU A 55 -3.39 -7.16 6.33
N LEU A 56 -3.81 -6.84 5.10
CA LEU A 56 -2.90 -6.77 3.95
C LEU A 56 -1.80 -5.74 4.19
N THR A 57 -2.14 -4.56 4.69
CA THR A 57 -1.15 -3.50 4.98
C THR A 57 -0.14 -3.94 6.03
N ILE A 58 -0.58 -4.56 7.12
CA ILE A 58 0.31 -5.09 8.16
C ILE A 58 1.26 -6.14 7.57
N ARG A 59 0.75 -7.03 6.72
CA ARG A 59 1.58 -8.04 6.05
C ARG A 59 2.62 -7.41 5.13
N MET A 60 2.23 -6.48 4.27
CA MET A 60 3.15 -5.78 3.38
C MET A 60 4.25 -5.02 4.16
N LEU A 61 3.90 -4.38 5.28
CA LEU A 61 4.88 -3.69 6.12
C LEU A 61 5.87 -4.65 6.78
N ARG A 62 5.43 -5.86 7.16
CA ARG A 62 6.35 -6.90 7.67
C ARG A 62 7.29 -7.40 6.59
N ASP A 63 6.79 -7.63 5.38
CA ASP A 63 7.61 -8.07 4.25
C ASP A 63 8.68 -7.01 3.91
N VAL A 64 8.31 -5.72 3.90
CA VAL A 64 9.27 -4.61 3.74
C VAL A 64 10.32 -4.62 4.85
N HIS A 65 9.89 -4.74 6.11
CA HIS A 65 10.80 -4.76 7.24
C HIS A 65 11.80 -5.92 7.18
N GLU A 66 11.35 -7.12 6.79
CA GLU A 66 12.22 -8.28 6.61
C GLU A 66 13.30 -8.02 5.55
N ILE A 67 12.91 -7.43 4.41
CA ILE A 67 13.84 -7.06 3.33
C ILE A 67 14.86 -6.03 3.82
N GLU A 68 14.43 -5.02 4.58
CA GLU A 68 15.32 -4.00 5.14
C GLU A 68 16.36 -4.62 6.09
N CYS A 69 15.94 -5.52 7.00
CA CYS A 69 16.84 -6.23 7.89
C CYS A 69 17.86 -7.10 7.15
N GLN A 70 17.43 -7.82 6.11
CA GLN A 70 18.32 -8.64 5.27
C GLN A 70 19.33 -7.76 4.52
N THR A 71 18.87 -6.66 3.93
CA THR A 71 19.72 -5.74 3.16
C THR A 71 20.74 -5.05 4.07
N GLN A 72 20.34 -4.62 5.26
CA GLN A 72 21.25 -4.00 6.23
C GLN A 72 22.32 -4.99 6.72
N THR A 73 21.96 -6.26 6.91
CA THR A 73 22.91 -7.32 7.25
C THR A 73 23.91 -7.57 6.12
N ALA A 74 23.46 -7.54 4.86
CA ALA A 74 24.34 -7.70 3.70
C ALA A 74 25.36 -6.55 3.56
N ILE A 75 24.95 -5.31 3.85
CA ILE A 75 25.83 -4.13 3.78
C ILE A 75 26.86 -4.13 4.91
N THR A 76 26.47 -4.56 6.11
CA THR A 76 27.33 -4.50 7.31
C THR A 76 28.16 -5.78 7.54
N GLY A 77 27.73 -6.91 6.99
CA GLY A 77 28.39 -8.22 7.14
C GLY A 77 29.60 -8.48 6.22
N GLY A 78 29.90 -7.59 5.27
CA GLY A 78 30.99 -7.75 4.30
C GLY A 78 32.42 -7.55 4.82
N HIS A 79 32.62 -7.29 6.13
CA HIS A 79 33.93 -6.92 6.68
C HIS A 79 34.29 -7.61 8.02
N SER A 80 33.76 -8.80 8.30
CA SER A 80 34.22 -9.61 9.45
C SER A 80 35.02 -10.83 9.01
N SER A 81 36.20 -10.60 8.45
CA SER A 81 37.31 -11.55 8.50
C SER A 81 38.11 -11.36 9.80
N VAL A 82 37.48 -11.56 10.96
CA VAL A 82 38.24 -11.74 12.20
C VAL A 82 38.69 -13.21 12.23
N GLY A 83 39.86 -13.44 11.63
CA GLY A 83 40.61 -14.68 11.76
C GLY A 83 40.81 -15.00 13.24
N ARG A 84 40.25 -16.12 13.68
CA ARG A 84 40.48 -16.69 15.00
C ARG A 84 41.72 -17.57 14.88
N THR A 85 42.82 -17.09 15.46
CA THR A 85 44.10 -17.82 15.65
C THR A 85 43.92 -19.05 16.49
#